data_AF-A0A7K5PPP9-F1
#
_entry.id   AF-A0A7K5PPP9-F1
#
_cell.length_a   1.000
_cell.length_b   1.000
_cell.length_c   1.000
_cell.angle_alpha   90.00
_cell.angle_beta   90.00
_cell.angle_gamma   90.00
#
_symmetry.space_group_name_H-M   'P 1'
#
loop_
_entity.id
_entity.type
_entity.pdbx_description
1 polymer ?
#
loop_
_entity_poly.entity_id
_entity_poly.type
_entity_poly.pdbx_seq_one_letter_code
_entity_poly.pdbx_strand_id
1 'polypeptide(L)' 'MKAVAALLLVGMLLLWAELPTGSVSSCPPVPFTCDQPNPPNACRSDLDCPRGKKCCQTFCGKRCL' A
#
# COMPACT_ATOMS: atom_id res chain seq x y z
N MET A 1 11.32 -9.36 -39.39
CA MET A 1 10.20 -8.43 -39.08
C MET A 1 9.23 -8.94 -38.00
N LYS A 2 8.78 -10.21 -37.99
CA LYS A 2 7.86 -10.72 -36.95
C LYS A 2 8.46 -10.81 -35.54
N ALA A 3 9.72 -11.24 -35.43
CA ALA A 3 10.41 -11.38 -34.14
C ALA A 3 10.65 -10.02 -33.45
N VAL A 4 10.98 -8.97 -34.22
CA VAL A 4 11.17 -7.62 -33.70
C VAL A 4 9.86 -7.06 -33.15
N ALA A 5 8.75 -7.27 -33.87
CA ALA A 5 7.43 -6.88 -33.38
C ALA A 5 7.05 -7.63 -32.09
N ALA A 6 7.34 -8.93 -32.01
CA ALA A 6 7.08 -9.72 -30.81
C ALA A 6 7.90 -9.23 -29.59
N LEU A 7 9.18 -8.92 -29.80
CA LEU A 7 10.06 -8.41 -28.73
C LEU A 7 9.61 -7.03 -28.22
N LEU A 8 9.14 -6.14 -29.10
CA LEU A 8 8.62 -4.82 -28.71
C LEU A 8 7.32 -4.92 -27.91
N LEU A 9 6.43 -5.85 -28.26
CA LEU A 9 5.19 -6.09 -27.52
C LEU A 9 5.45 -6.68 -26.14
N VAL A 10 6.40 -7.61 -26.03
CA VAL A 10 6.82 -8.18 -24.74
C VAL A 10 7.47 -7.11 -23.87
N GLY A 11 8.35 -6.27 -24.45
CA GLY A 11 8.97 -5.16 -23.75
C GLY A 11 7.97 -4.13 -23.22
N MET A 12 6.97 -3.73 -24.03
CA MET A 12 5.90 -2.85 -23.55
C MET A 12 5.05 -3.50 -22.46
N LEU A 13 4.76 -4.80 -22.51
CA LEU A 13 3.97 -5.47 -21.48
C LEU A 13 4.69 -5.52 -20.13
N LEU A 14 6.01 -5.76 -20.15
CA LEU A 14 6.84 -5.74 -18.94
C LEU A 14 6.90 -4.34 -18.34
N LEU A 15 6.99 -3.28 -19.15
CA LEU A 15 7.02 -1.89 -18.70
C LEU A 15 5.76 -1.45 -17.95
N TRP A 16 4.61 -2.12 -18.17
CA TRP A 16 3.37 -1.88 -17.43
C TRP A 16 3.24 -2.74 -16.16
N ALA A 17 3.97 -3.85 -16.08
CA ALA A 17 3.95 -4.75 -14.92
C ALA A 17 4.75 -4.17 -13.72
N GLU A 18 5.66 -3.25 -13.99
CA GLU A 18 6.45 -2.51 -12.99
C GLU A 18 5.92 -1.10 -12.75
N LEU A 19 4.62 -0.85 -12.97
CA LEU A 19 3.98 0.24 -12.24
C LEU A 19 4.06 -0.12 -10.76
N PRO A 20 4.79 0.64 -9.92
CA PRO A 20 4.66 0.48 -8.48
C PRO A 20 3.17 0.68 -8.21
N THR A 21 2.54 -0.35 -7.69
CA THR A 21 1.24 -0.26 -7.05
C THR A 21 1.41 0.55 -5.77
N GLY A 22 1.80 1.82 -5.92
CA GLY A 22 1.32 2.92 -5.11
C GLY A 22 -0.17 3.07 -5.39
N SER A 23 -0.91 1.99 -5.12
CA SER A 23 -2.35 2.01 -5.08
C SER A 23 -2.72 3.03 -4.02
N VAL A 24 -3.73 3.82 -4.33
CA VAL A 24 -4.27 4.92 -3.54
C VAL A 24 -4.81 4.47 -2.15
N SER A 25 -4.40 3.32 -1.59
CA SER A 25 -4.88 2.86 -0.28
C SER A 25 -4.14 1.62 0.26
N SER A 26 -2.82 1.66 0.46
CA SER A 26 -2.14 0.65 1.29
C SER A 26 -1.49 1.32 2.50
N CYS A 27 -1.46 0.62 3.64
CA CYS A 27 -0.82 1.14 4.84
C CYS A 27 0.70 1.23 4.64
N PRO A 28 1.36 2.29 5.15
CA PRO A 28 2.81 2.39 5.08
C PRO A 28 3.46 1.27 5.92
N PRO A 29 4.66 0.80 5.53
CA PRO A 29 5.41 -0.11 6.37
C PRO A 29 5.75 0.55 7.71
N VAL A 30 5.64 -0.21 8.79
CA VAL A 30 5.95 0.24 10.15
C VAL A 30 7.17 -0.55 10.64
N PRO A 31 8.39 0.00 10.51
CA PRO A 31 9.61 -0.75 10.80
C PRO A 31 9.82 -1.07 12.29
N PHE A 32 9.18 -0.32 13.19
CA PHE A 32 9.28 -0.51 14.63
C PHE A 32 8.00 -0.01 15.33
N THR A 33 7.67 -0.63 16.47
CA THR A 33 6.51 -0.28 17.30
C THR A 33 6.95 0.17 18.68
N CYS A 34 6.13 0.98 19.34
CA CYS A 34 6.34 1.37 20.74
C CYS A 34 6.23 0.16 21.67
N ASP A 35 6.98 0.15 22.77
CA ASP A 35 6.90 -0.87 23.83
C ASP A 35 5.77 -0.57 24.82
N GLN A 36 4.57 -0.31 24.29
CA GLN A 36 3.38 -0.09 25.10
C GLN A 36 2.50 -1.35 25.06
N PRO A 37 2.18 -1.99 26.20
CA PRO A 37 1.40 -3.24 26.22
C PRO A 37 0.01 -3.12 25.61
N ASN A 38 -0.59 -1.92 25.64
CA ASN A 38 -1.89 -1.65 25.04
C ASN A 38 -1.90 -0.24 24.41
N PRO A 39 -1.41 -0.10 23.16
CA PRO A 39 -1.36 1.20 22.51
C PRO A 39 -2.77 1.68 22.13
N PRO A 40 -3.05 2.99 22.22
CA PRO A 40 -4.36 3.52 21.90
C PRO A 40 -4.65 3.38 20.40
N ASN A 41 -5.81 2.79 20.08
CA ASN A 41 -6.29 2.67 18.71
C ASN A 41 -7.39 3.70 18.46
N ALA A 42 -7.17 4.60 17.48
CA ALA A 42 -8.18 5.59 17.08
C ALA A 42 -9.23 5.01 16.12
N CYS A 43 -8.95 3.83 15.55
CA CYS A 43 -9.84 3.11 14.64
C CYS A 43 -9.63 1.60 14.85
N ARG A 44 -10.62 0.79 14.48
CA ARG A 44 -10.53 -0.68 14.47
C ARG A 44 -10.53 -1.23 13.05
N SER A 45 -11.22 -0.54 12.14
CA SER A 45 -11.40 -0.90 10.73
C SER A 45 -11.45 0.34 9.84
N ASP A 46 -11.31 0.16 8.53
CA ASP A 46 -11.41 1.23 7.53
C ASP A 46 -12.77 1.96 7.57
N LEU A 47 -13.82 1.29 8.07
CA LEU A 47 -15.17 1.86 8.23
C LEU A 47 -15.24 2.92 9.33
N ASP A 48 -14.32 2.86 10.30
CA ASP A 48 -14.23 3.86 11.37
C ASP A 48 -13.55 5.16 10.88
N CYS A 49 -12.99 5.12 9.67
CA CYS A 49 -12.23 6.23 9.11
C CYS A 49 -13.09 7.10 8.16
N PRO A 50 -12.77 8.41 8.06
CA PRO A 50 -13.35 9.26 7.03
C PRO A 50 -13.12 8.70 5.63
N ARG A 51 -14.01 9.04 4.68
CA ARG A 51 -13.92 8.56 3.30
C ARG A 51 -12.52 8.76 2.72
N GLY A 52 -12.01 7.68 2.10
CA GLY A 52 -10.70 7.68 1.44
C GLY A 52 -9.51 7.41 2.37
N LYS A 53 -9.73 7.18 3.66
CA LYS A 53 -8.69 6.79 4.63
C LYS A 53 -8.80 5.32 5.02
N LYS A 54 -7.67 4.74 5.45
CA LYS A 54 -7.61 3.37 5.97
C LYS A 54 -7.15 3.34 7.42
N CYS A 55 -7.62 2.35 8.17
CA CYS A 55 -7.18 2.11 9.53
C CYS A 55 -5.87 1.33 9.53
N CYS A 56 -4.77 2.05 9.71
CA CYS A 56 -3.42 1.52 9.59
C CYS A 56 -2.71 1.41 10.91
N GLN A 57 -1.84 0.41 11.03
CA GLN A 57 -0.86 0.35 12.10
C GLN A 57 0.09 1.54 11.97
N THR A 58 0.47 2.12 13.10
CA THR A 58 1.49 3.16 13.19
C THR A 58 2.54 2.74 14.22
N PHE A 59 3.54 3.60 14.46
CA PHE A 59 4.52 3.40 15.53
C PHE A 59 3.85 3.03 16.86
N CYS A 60 2.73 3.66 17.21
CA CYS A 60 2.03 3.35 18.46
C CYS A 60 0.51 3.30 18.26
N GLY A 61 -0.01 2.09 18.03
CA GLY A 61 -1.43 1.82 17.81
C GLY A 61 -1.90 2.11 16.39
N LYS A 62 -3.22 2.15 16.20
CA LYS A 62 -3.87 2.33 14.88
C LYS A 62 -4.43 3.73 14.66
N ARG A 63 -4.29 4.25 13.44
CA ARG A 63 -4.79 5.57 13.01
C ARG A 63 -5.36 5.53 11.60
N CYS A 64 -6.25 6.48 11.29
CA CYS A 64 -6.78 6.69 9.94
C CYS A 64 -5.78 7.48 9.08
N LEU A 65 -5.12 6.79 8.15
CA LEU A 65 -4.20 7.39 7.19
C LEU A 65 -4.92 7.67 5.88
#